data_AF-A0A7V6IK23-F1
#
_entry.id   AF-A0A7V6IK23-F1
#
_cell.length_a   1.000
_cell.length_b   1.000
_cell.length_c   1.000
_cell.angle_alpha   90.00
_cell.angle_beta   90.00
_cell.angle_gamma   90.00
#
_symmetry.space_group_name_H-M   'P 1'
#
loop_
_entity.id
_entity.type
_entity.pdbx_description
1 polymer ?
#
loop_
_entity_poly.entity_id
_entity_poly.type
_entity_poly.pdbx_seq_one_letter_code
_entity_poly.pdbx_strand_id
1 'polypeptide(L)'
;MKKLLIRTITGIFFVSLIIASLFFSVYLFYFLFLFFTIIGNLELKKMGYHLSNAPQFIAPLLLSVLLFSLFSLIDTPYILYCMLLITLLICTIPIVELYKKDTVFINNLGLALLPSLWLAIPFGILGYWSYGAFKAPNIVLALFIIIWLYDSLAYCAGSLAGKHQLFGRISPKKSWEG
;
A
#
# COMPACT_ATOMS: atom_id res chain seq x y z
N MET A 1 8.62 -7.47 -28.77
CA MET A 1 8.10 -6.10 -28.98
C MET A 1 6.71 -5.88 -28.39
N LYS A 2 5.68 -6.70 -28.71
CA LYS A 2 4.30 -6.54 -28.17
C LYS A 2 4.22 -6.43 -26.63
N LYS A 3 4.95 -7.27 -25.89
CA LYS A 3 4.99 -7.23 -24.41
C LYS A 3 5.61 -5.95 -23.84
N LEU A 4 6.57 -5.35 -24.55
CA LEU A 4 7.22 -4.12 -24.10
C LEU A 4 6.31 -2.92 -24.34
N LEU A 5 5.68 -2.86 -25.52
CA LEU A 5 4.72 -1.81 -25.88
C LEU A 5 3.51 -1.78 -24.94
N ILE A 6 2.94 -2.95 -24.60
CA ILE A 6 1.84 -3.03 -23.62
C ILE A 6 2.29 -2.48 -22.26
N ARG A 7 3.47 -2.89 -21.77
CA ARG A 7 4.02 -2.42 -20.48
C ARG A 7 4.23 -0.90 -20.47
N THR A 8 4.74 -0.34 -21.55
CA THR A 8 4.96 1.10 -21.67
C THR A 8 3.62 1.85 -21.67
N ILE A 9 2.62 1.41 -22.43
CA ILE A 9 1.30 2.05 -22.47
C ILE A 9 0.62 1.99 -21.10
N THR A 10 0.61 0.82 -20.45
CA THR A 10 0.03 0.69 -19.10
C THR A 10 0.78 1.55 -18.09
N GLY A 11 2.10 1.63 -18.18
CA GLY A 11 2.91 2.47 -17.30
C GLY A 11 2.59 3.96 -17.45
N ILE A 12 2.54 4.46 -18.69
CA ILE A 12 2.18 5.85 -18.99
C ILE A 12 0.76 6.15 -18.49
N PHE A 13 -0.18 5.23 -18.70
CA PHE A 13 -1.55 5.38 -18.21
C PHE A 13 -1.59 5.52 -16.67
N PHE A 14 -0.93 4.63 -15.93
CA PHE A 14 -0.90 4.70 -14.46
C PHE A 14 -0.21 5.96 -13.94
N VAL A 15 0.91 6.36 -14.53
CA VAL A 15 1.61 7.61 -14.17
C VAL A 15 0.69 8.81 -14.39
N SER A 16 0.05 8.88 -15.56
CA SER A 16 -0.88 9.96 -15.90
C SER A 16 -2.08 9.99 -14.96
N LEU A 17 -2.62 8.83 -14.59
CA LEU A 17 -3.72 8.69 -13.65
C LEU A 17 -3.36 9.20 -12.25
N ILE A 18 -2.17 8.84 -11.75
CA ILE A 18 -1.67 9.31 -10.44
C ILE A 18 -1.47 10.82 -10.45
N ILE A 19 -0.81 11.36 -11.49
CA ILE A 19 -0.59 12.81 -11.63
C ILE A 19 -1.92 13.55 -11.72
N ALA A 20 -2.85 13.08 -12.56
CA ALA A 20 -4.18 13.67 -12.68
C ALA A 20 -4.89 13.67 -11.32
N SER A 21 -4.81 12.57 -10.57
CA SER A 21 -5.39 12.49 -9.23
C SER A 21 -4.83 13.51 -8.26
N LEU A 22 -3.52 13.80 -8.31
CA LEU A 22 -2.87 14.76 -7.43
C LEU A 22 -3.24 16.22 -7.70
N PHE A 23 -3.54 16.59 -8.95
CA PHE A 23 -3.76 17.99 -9.31
C PHE A 23 -5.21 18.35 -9.63
N PHE A 24 -6.07 17.41 -10.01
CA PHE A 24 -7.44 17.73 -10.41
C PHE A 24 -8.43 17.82 -9.25
N SER A 25 -8.41 16.86 -8.32
CA SER A 25 -9.43 16.80 -7.26
C SER A 25 -9.02 15.91 -6.10
N VAL A 26 -9.25 16.41 -4.88
CA VAL A 26 -9.12 15.68 -3.61
C VAL A 26 -9.91 14.37 -3.65
N TYR A 27 -11.13 14.40 -4.20
CA TYR A 27 -11.98 13.22 -4.32
C TYR A 27 -11.40 12.18 -5.27
N LEU A 28 -10.81 12.62 -6.39
CA LEU A 28 -10.22 11.71 -7.37
C LEU A 28 -9.00 11.00 -6.79
N PHE A 29 -8.14 11.72 -6.08
CA PHE A 29 -7.05 11.12 -5.30
C PHE A 29 -7.57 10.13 -4.26
N TYR A 30 -8.53 10.55 -3.43
CA TYR A 30 -9.09 9.73 -2.36
C TYR A 30 -9.64 8.40 -2.88
N PHE A 31 -10.53 8.44 -3.90
CA PHE A 31 -11.14 7.23 -4.42
C PHE A 31 -10.15 6.34 -5.18
N LEU A 32 -9.17 6.92 -5.87
CA LEU A 32 -8.13 6.14 -6.55
C LEU A 32 -7.24 5.39 -5.55
N PHE A 33 -6.75 6.04 -4.50
CA PHE A 33 -5.91 5.40 -3.50
C PHE A 33 -6.69 4.49 -2.56
N LEU A 34 -7.97 4.77 -2.31
CA LEU A 34 -8.88 3.83 -1.65
C LEU A 34 -9.02 2.54 -2.47
N PHE A 35 -9.22 2.68 -3.78
CA PHE A 35 -9.28 1.54 -4.71
C PHE A 35 -7.97 0.72 -4.69
N PHE A 36 -6.81 1.37 -4.72
CA PHE A 36 -5.52 0.68 -4.56
C PHE A 36 -5.36 -0.01 -3.20
N THR A 37 -5.87 0.60 -2.13
CA THR A 37 -5.85 0.00 -0.79
C THR A 37 -6.68 -1.29 -0.75
N ILE A 38 -7.88 -1.28 -1.35
CA ILE A 38 -8.78 -2.44 -1.40
C ILE A 38 -8.18 -3.56 -2.27
N ILE A 39 -7.70 -3.24 -3.47
CA ILE A 39 -7.08 -4.24 -4.36
C ILE A 39 -5.81 -4.80 -3.74
N GLY A 40 -4.96 -3.95 -3.16
CA GLY A 40 -3.74 -4.40 -2.49
C GLY A 40 -4.03 -5.34 -1.32
N ASN A 41 -5.09 -5.07 -0.55
CA ASN A 41 -5.57 -5.99 0.49
C ASN A 41 -5.99 -7.36 -0.09
N LEU A 42 -6.73 -7.37 -1.21
CA LEU A 42 -7.16 -8.60 -1.87
C LEU A 42 -5.97 -9.42 -2.39
N GLU A 43 -5.01 -8.77 -3.03
CA GLU A 43 -3.80 -9.42 -3.54
C GLU A 43 -2.91 -9.94 -2.40
N LEU A 44 -2.71 -9.17 -1.32
CA LEU A 44 -1.92 -9.62 -0.17
C LEU A 44 -2.58 -10.81 0.53
N LYS A 45 -3.91 -10.80 0.69
CA LYS A 45 -4.64 -11.98 1.18
C LYS A 45 -4.40 -13.19 0.27
N LYS A 46 -4.45 -12.98 -1.05
CA LYS A 46 -4.25 -14.05 -2.03
C LYS A 46 -2.87 -14.69 -1.90
N MET A 47 -1.83 -13.87 -1.69
CA MET A 47 -0.47 -14.34 -1.44
C MET A 47 -0.35 -15.08 -0.10
N GLY A 48 -1.11 -14.67 0.92
CA GLY A 48 -1.11 -15.25 2.27
C GLY A 48 -1.75 -16.63 2.41
N TYR A 49 -2.52 -17.11 1.41
CA TYR A 49 -3.22 -18.41 1.49
C TYR A 49 -2.28 -19.61 1.67
N HIS A 50 -1.02 -19.53 1.24
CA HIS A 50 -0.06 -20.61 1.44
C HIS A 50 0.49 -20.69 2.87
N LEU A 51 0.27 -19.64 3.67
CA LEU A 51 0.83 -19.47 5.02
C LEU A 51 -0.24 -19.63 6.12
N SER A 52 -1.52 -19.77 5.73
CA SER A 52 -2.67 -19.73 6.63
C SER A 52 -3.87 -20.51 6.08
N ASN A 53 -4.62 -21.17 6.96
CA ASN A 53 -5.78 -21.97 6.55
C ASN A 53 -7.04 -21.12 6.31
N ALA A 54 -7.18 -19.97 6.97
CA ALA A 54 -8.32 -19.05 6.78
C ALA A 54 -8.08 -17.70 7.48
N PRO A 55 -7.22 -16.82 6.95
CA PRO A 55 -6.99 -15.51 7.56
C PRO A 55 -8.29 -14.68 7.50
N GLN A 56 -8.60 -13.96 8.58
CA GLN A 56 -9.74 -13.02 8.58
C GLN A 56 -9.54 -12.00 7.47
N PHE A 57 -10.65 -11.56 6.86
CA PHE A 57 -10.57 -10.61 5.76
C PHE A 57 -11.47 -9.40 5.92
N ILE A 58 -12.73 -9.59 6.32
CA ILE A 58 -13.70 -8.49 6.34
C ILE A 58 -13.30 -7.42 7.38
N ALA A 59 -13.05 -7.82 8.62
CA ALA A 59 -12.65 -6.88 9.66
C ALA A 59 -11.29 -6.19 9.36
N PRO A 60 -10.23 -6.91 8.91
CA PRO A 60 -8.98 -6.26 8.54
C PRO A 60 -9.05 -5.38 7.27
N LEU A 61 -9.88 -5.73 6.28
CA LEU A 61 -10.14 -4.86 5.14
C LEU A 61 -10.83 -3.56 5.59
N LEU A 62 -11.82 -3.68 6.48
CA LEU A 62 -12.52 -2.52 7.03
C LEU A 62 -11.57 -1.65 7.88
N LEU A 63 -10.66 -2.28 8.63
CA LEU A 63 -9.57 -1.59 9.33
C LEU A 63 -8.66 -0.83 8.36
N SER A 64 -8.26 -1.44 7.24
CA SER A 64 -7.46 -0.77 6.21
C SER A 64 -8.18 0.44 5.62
N VAL A 65 -9.46 0.30 5.30
CA VAL A 65 -10.27 1.40 4.74
C VAL A 65 -10.39 2.55 5.74
N LEU A 66 -10.65 2.23 7.01
CA LEU A 66 -10.75 3.25 8.07
C LEU A 66 -9.41 3.91 8.37
N LEU A 67 -8.30 3.16 8.40
CA LEU A 67 -6.98 3.73 8.62
C LEU A 67 -6.56 4.65 7.48
N PHE A 68 -6.87 4.29 6.23
CA PHE A 68 -6.65 5.17 5.09
C PHE A 68 -7.51 6.44 5.19
N SER A 69 -8.81 6.29 5.48
CA SER A 69 -9.74 7.43 5.56
C SER A 69 -9.52 8.31 6.79
N LEU A 70 -8.91 7.80 7.86
CA LEU A 70 -8.55 8.60 9.03
C LEU A 70 -7.76 9.85 8.64
N PHE A 71 -6.84 9.73 7.68
CA PHE A 71 -6.00 10.84 7.23
C PHE A 71 -6.76 11.96 6.52
N SER A 72 -7.86 11.66 5.83
CA SER A 72 -8.73 12.69 5.24
C SER A 72 -9.70 13.30 6.24
N LEU A 73 -9.86 12.65 7.41
CA LEU A 73 -10.76 13.09 8.47
C LEU A 73 -10.06 13.88 9.59
N ILE A 74 -8.73 14.04 9.56
CA ILE A 74 -7.93 14.62 10.65
C ILE A 74 -8.49 15.97 11.13
N ASP A 75 -8.86 16.85 10.20
CA ASP A 75 -9.35 18.20 10.51
C ASP A 75 -10.89 18.27 10.69
N THR A 76 -11.56 17.13 10.76
CA THR A 76 -13.02 17.03 10.85
C THR A 76 -13.47 16.51 12.21
N PRO A 77 -14.67 16.87 12.70
CA PRO A 77 -15.20 16.32 13.95
C PRO A 77 -15.41 14.80 13.89
N TYR A 78 -15.43 14.21 12.69
CA TYR A 78 -15.65 12.78 12.49
C TYR A 78 -14.42 11.92 12.82
N ILE A 79 -13.25 12.52 13.03
CA ILE A 79 -12.02 11.79 13.37
C ILE A 79 -12.20 10.90 14.60
N LEU A 80 -12.90 11.39 15.63
CA LEU A 80 -13.09 10.66 16.88
C LEU A 80 -13.90 9.37 16.68
N TYR A 81 -14.95 9.42 15.86
CA TYR A 81 -15.74 8.23 15.52
C TYR A 81 -14.92 7.23 14.70
N CYS A 82 -14.10 7.72 13.77
CA CYS A 82 -13.19 6.88 12.99
C CYS A 82 -12.15 6.18 13.90
N MET A 83 -11.51 6.92 14.80
CA MET A 83 -10.55 6.39 15.77
C MET A 83 -11.19 5.37 16.72
N LEU A 84 -12.42 5.60 17.15
CA LEU A 84 -13.17 4.64 17.97
C LEU A 84 -13.39 3.32 17.22
N LEU A 85 -13.84 3.39 15.96
CA LEU A 85 -14.04 2.19 15.13
C LEU A 85 -12.72 1.44 14.86
N ILE A 86 -11.64 2.17 14.59
CA ILE A 86 -10.29 1.59 14.41
C ILE A 86 -9.86 0.87 15.69
N THR A 87 -10.01 1.52 16.85
CA THR A 87 -9.64 0.93 18.15
C THR A 87 -10.44 -0.35 18.41
N LEU A 88 -11.74 -0.32 18.13
CA LEU A 88 -12.60 -1.50 18.27
C LEU A 88 -12.13 -2.65 17.37
N LEU A 89 -11.78 -2.37 16.11
CA LEU A 89 -11.27 -3.40 15.18
C LEU A 89 -9.91 -3.95 15.59
N ILE A 90 -8.97 -3.09 15.99
CA ILE A 90 -7.64 -3.51 16.45
C ILE A 90 -7.75 -4.43 17.66
N CYS A 91 -8.69 -4.18 18.57
CA CYS A 91 -8.93 -5.04 19.73
C CYS A 91 -9.67 -6.33 19.35
N THR A 92 -10.66 -6.27 18.45
CA THR A 92 -11.52 -7.42 18.13
C THR A 92 -10.88 -8.43 17.17
N ILE A 93 -10.06 -8.00 16.21
CA ILE A 93 -9.40 -8.90 15.25
C ILE A 93 -8.58 -9.99 15.96
N PRO A 94 -7.67 -9.67 16.92
CA PRO A 94 -6.95 -10.68 17.70
C PRO A 94 -7.88 -11.56 18.52
N ILE A 95 -8.92 -10.99 19.15
CA ILE A 95 -9.87 -11.75 19.97
C ILE A 95 -10.57 -12.82 19.14
N VAL A 96 -11.11 -12.45 17.97
CA VAL A 96 -11.77 -13.40 17.07
C VAL A 96 -10.78 -14.48 16.60
N GLU A 97 -9.51 -14.13 16.40
CA GLU A 97 -8.49 -15.08 15.99
C GLU A 97 -8.12 -16.07 17.11
N LEU A 98 -8.16 -15.65 18.39
CA LEU A 98 -7.93 -16.53 19.55
C LEU A 98 -9.00 -17.62 19.68
N TYR A 99 -10.23 -17.35 19.24
CA TYR A 99 -11.31 -18.34 19.26
C TYR A 99 -11.23 -19.36 18.12
N LYS A 100 -10.41 -19.12 17.09
CA LYS A 100 -10.17 -20.12 16.07
C LYS A 100 -9.26 -21.21 16.63
N LYS A 101 -9.64 -22.46 16.43
CA LYS A 101 -8.83 -23.65 16.80
C LYS A 101 -7.69 -23.89 15.81
N ASP A 102 -7.05 -22.83 15.34
CA ASP A 102 -5.96 -22.89 14.36
C ASP A 102 -4.61 -22.84 15.08
N THR A 103 -3.67 -23.68 14.64
CA THR A 103 -2.30 -23.71 15.15
C THR A 103 -1.45 -22.54 14.65
N VAL A 104 -1.98 -21.70 13.77
CA VAL A 104 -1.26 -20.65 13.04
C VAL A 104 -1.76 -19.24 13.37
N PHE A 105 -2.18 -19.01 14.61
CA PHE A 105 -2.70 -17.72 15.11
C PHE A 105 -1.83 -16.52 14.72
N ILE A 106 -0.50 -16.59 14.96
CA ILE A 106 0.42 -15.47 14.71
C ILE A 106 0.50 -15.13 13.21
N ASN A 107 0.57 -16.13 12.32
CA ASN A 107 0.62 -15.87 10.88
C ASN A 107 -0.69 -15.28 10.39
N ASN A 108 -1.83 -15.80 10.86
CA ASN A 108 -3.14 -15.28 10.48
C ASN A 108 -3.31 -13.82 10.91
N LEU A 109 -2.89 -13.50 12.13
CA LEU A 109 -2.91 -12.14 12.66
C LEU A 109 -1.98 -11.21 11.86
N GLY A 110 -0.76 -11.69 11.57
CA GLY A 110 0.21 -10.96 10.75
C GLY A 110 -0.34 -10.65 9.37
N LEU A 111 -0.89 -11.65 8.68
CA LEU A 111 -1.50 -11.48 7.34
C LEU A 111 -2.74 -10.59 7.36
N ALA A 112 -3.52 -10.63 8.43
CA ALA A 112 -4.68 -9.76 8.61
C ALA A 112 -4.27 -8.30 8.78
N LEU A 113 -3.29 -8.00 9.64
CA LEU A 113 -2.93 -6.62 9.99
C LEU A 113 -1.91 -6.00 9.03
N LEU A 114 -1.10 -6.81 8.34
CA LEU A 114 -0.04 -6.33 7.44
C LEU A 114 -0.54 -5.36 6.37
N PRO A 115 -1.64 -5.61 5.62
CA PRO A 115 -2.13 -4.66 4.62
C PRO A 115 -2.54 -3.30 5.22
N SER A 116 -3.10 -3.33 6.43
CA SER A 116 -3.53 -2.13 7.16
C SER A 116 -2.32 -1.24 7.51
N LEU A 117 -1.22 -1.85 7.92
CA LEU A 117 0.01 -1.12 8.26
C LEU A 117 0.82 -0.74 7.02
N TRP A 118 0.92 -1.64 6.05
CA TRP A 118 1.85 -1.53 4.92
C TRP A 118 1.29 -0.76 3.72
N LEU A 119 -0.03 -0.75 3.54
CA LEU A 119 -0.68 -0.06 2.42
C LEU A 119 -1.47 1.16 2.88
N ALA A 120 -2.41 0.96 3.81
CA ALA A 120 -3.38 2.01 4.16
C ALA A 120 -2.71 3.23 4.81
N ILE A 121 -1.78 3.02 5.75
CA ILE A 121 -1.08 4.12 6.43
C ILE A 121 -0.22 4.93 5.45
N PRO A 122 0.72 4.33 4.68
CA PRO A 122 1.52 5.11 3.73
C PRO A 122 0.68 5.87 2.70
N PHE A 123 -0.35 5.26 2.13
CA PHE A 123 -1.23 5.95 1.17
C PHE A 123 -2.05 7.07 1.82
N GLY A 124 -2.52 6.88 3.06
CA GLY A 124 -3.19 7.92 3.82
C GLY A 124 -2.28 9.12 4.10
N ILE A 125 -1.02 8.87 4.48
CA ILE A 125 -0.01 9.92 4.66
C ILE A 125 0.22 10.72 3.37
N LEU A 126 0.28 10.07 2.20
CA LEU A 126 0.40 10.77 0.92
C LEU A 126 -0.77 11.73 0.69
N GLY A 127 -2.00 11.30 1.01
CA GLY A 127 -3.19 12.15 0.93
C GLY A 127 -3.16 13.33 1.91
N TYR A 128 -2.68 13.10 3.13
CA TYR A 128 -2.52 14.16 4.13
C TYR A 128 -1.43 15.16 3.74
N TRP A 129 -0.34 14.71 3.11
CA TRP A 129 0.71 15.60 2.60
C TRP A 129 0.23 16.44 1.42
N SER A 130 -0.54 15.86 0.51
CA SER A 130 -1.04 16.57 -0.67
C SER A 130 -2.15 17.57 -0.36
N TYR A 131 -3.10 17.22 0.52
CA TYR A 131 -4.31 18.02 0.74
C TYR A 131 -4.61 18.43 2.18
N GLY A 132 -3.93 17.80 3.16
CA GLY A 132 -4.06 18.12 4.58
C GLY A 132 -3.12 19.25 5.01
N ALA A 133 -2.30 19.00 6.03
CA ALA A 133 -1.49 20.04 6.68
C ALA A 133 -0.53 20.79 5.76
N PHE A 134 0.16 20.09 4.84
CA PHE A 134 1.21 20.70 4.02
C PHE A 134 0.67 21.31 2.71
N LYS A 135 -0.50 20.86 2.25
CA LYS A 135 -1.08 21.20 0.93
C LYS A 135 -0.03 21.18 -0.19
N ALA A 136 0.82 20.16 -0.19
CA ALA A 136 2.03 20.10 -0.99
C ALA A 136 2.01 18.92 -1.97
N PRO A 137 1.11 18.92 -2.98
CA PRO A 137 1.04 17.85 -3.99
C PRO A 137 2.34 17.72 -4.78
N ASN A 138 3.10 18.81 -4.91
CA ASN A 138 4.42 18.81 -5.56
C ASN A 138 5.46 17.95 -4.81
N ILE A 139 5.39 17.90 -3.48
CA ILE A 139 6.29 17.06 -2.67
C ILE A 139 5.94 15.59 -2.88
N VAL A 140 4.65 15.26 -2.90
CA VAL A 140 4.17 13.90 -3.18
C VAL A 140 4.56 13.47 -4.59
N LEU A 141 4.42 14.36 -5.59
CA LEU A 141 4.88 14.10 -6.95
C LEU A 141 6.40 13.88 -7.01
N ALA A 142 7.19 14.72 -6.33
CA ALA A 142 8.65 14.56 -6.28
C ALA A 142 9.04 13.20 -5.69
N LEU A 143 8.35 12.74 -4.64
CA LEU A 143 8.55 11.40 -4.06
C LEU A 143 8.27 10.30 -5.10
N PHE A 144 7.16 10.38 -5.85
CA PHE A 144 6.90 9.42 -6.92
C PHE A 144 7.97 9.44 -8.02
N ILE A 145 8.37 10.62 -8.47
CA ILE A 145 9.42 10.78 -9.48
C ILE A 145 10.73 10.15 -8.99
N ILE A 146 11.14 10.42 -7.74
CA ILE A 146 12.35 9.84 -7.16
C ILE A 146 12.27 8.31 -7.15
N ILE A 147 11.14 7.73 -6.73
CA ILE A 147 10.96 6.26 -6.70
C ILE A 147 11.03 5.67 -8.12
N TRP A 148 10.33 6.27 -9.08
CA TRP A 148 10.32 5.78 -10.47
C TRP A 148 11.69 5.90 -11.14
N LEU A 149 12.40 7.00 -10.90
CA LEU A 149 13.77 7.20 -11.38
C LEU A 149 14.72 6.22 -10.69
N TYR A 150 14.59 6.03 -9.38
CA TYR A 150 15.39 5.08 -8.62
C TYR A 150 15.24 3.66 -9.19
N ASP A 151 14.02 3.18 -9.40
CA ASP A 151 13.77 1.85 -9.96
C ASP A 151 14.35 1.69 -11.38
N SER A 152 14.27 2.74 -12.21
CA SER A 152 14.80 2.73 -13.57
C SER A 152 16.34 2.73 -13.58
N LEU A 153 16.96 3.56 -12.74
CA LEU A 153 18.41 3.66 -12.62
C LEU A 153 19.01 2.41 -11.99
N ALA A 154 18.38 1.85 -10.95
CA ALA A 154 18.80 0.59 -10.34
C ALA A 154 18.78 -0.56 -11.35
N TYR A 155 17.75 -0.62 -12.21
CA TYR A 155 17.71 -1.59 -13.30
C TYR A 155 18.85 -1.39 -14.32
N CYS A 156 19.10 -0.15 -14.75
CA CYS A 156 20.18 0.15 -15.70
C CYS A 156 21.57 -0.14 -15.10
N ALA A 157 21.86 0.36 -13.91
CA ALA A 157 23.14 0.14 -13.24
C ALA A 157 23.36 -1.33 -12.90
N GLY A 158 22.35 -2.01 -12.36
CA GLY A 158 22.43 -3.43 -12.03
C GLY A 158 22.56 -4.34 -13.25
N SER A 159 21.92 -4.02 -14.38
CA SER A 159 22.06 -4.82 -15.61
C SER A 159 23.40 -4.61 -16.32
N LEU A 160 24.03 -3.45 -16.17
CA LEU A 160 25.32 -3.13 -16.82
C LEU A 160 26.53 -3.49 -15.95
N ALA A 161 26.44 -3.27 -14.63
CA ALA A 161 27.57 -3.34 -13.70
C ALA A 161 27.33 -4.24 -12.48
N GLY A 162 26.16 -4.89 -12.39
CA GLY A 162 25.81 -5.74 -11.25
C GLY A 162 26.70 -6.98 -11.17
N LYS A 163 27.53 -7.05 -10.13
CA LYS A 163 28.40 -8.21 -9.85
C LYS A 163 28.02 -8.88 -8.55
N HIS A 164 27.55 -8.10 -7.57
CA HIS A 164 27.24 -8.60 -6.24
C HIS A 164 25.75 -8.59 -6.00
N GLN A 165 25.16 -9.76 -5.75
CA GLN A 165 23.73 -9.86 -5.42
C GLN A 165 23.44 -9.20 -4.07
N LEU A 166 22.39 -8.39 -4.02
CA LEU A 166 21.92 -7.74 -2.80
C LEU A 166 21.22 -8.74 -1.87
N PHE A 167 20.26 -9.50 -2.41
CA PHE A 167 19.47 -10.46 -1.64
C PHE A 167 19.21 -11.76 -2.43
N GLY A 168 20.20 -12.64 -2.54
CA GLY A 168 20.09 -13.87 -3.36
C GLY A 168 18.89 -14.77 -3.03
N ARG A 169 18.46 -14.84 -1.76
CA ARG A 169 17.33 -15.66 -1.31
C ARG A 169 15.95 -15.05 -1.60
N ILE A 170 15.84 -13.72 -1.62
CA ILE A 170 14.55 -13.00 -1.70
C ILE A 170 14.34 -12.41 -3.09
N SER A 171 15.39 -11.85 -3.69
CA SER A 171 15.36 -11.20 -5.00
C SER A 171 16.71 -11.38 -5.72
N PRO A 172 16.92 -12.51 -6.42
CA PRO A 172 18.23 -12.90 -6.95
C PRO A 172 18.76 -11.98 -8.06
N LYS A 173 17.90 -11.12 -8.64
CA LYS A 173 18.25 -10.20 -9.73
C LYS A 173 18.62 -8.79 -9.25
N LYS A 174 18.51 -8.50 -7.95
CA LYS A 174 18.95 -7.21 -7.40
C LYS A 174 20.43 -7.28 -7.06
N SER A 175 21.19 -6.24 -7.43
CA SER A 175 22.61 -6.10 -7.15
C SER A 175 22.88 -4.98 -6.14
N TRP A 176 24.06 -4.91 -5.56
CA TRP A 176 24.49 -3.77 -4.73
C TRP A 176 24.85 -2.54 -5.57
N GLU A 177 25.35 -2.76 -6.78
CA GLU A 177 25.79 -1.69 -7.68
C GLU A 177 24.65 -0.93 -8.36
N GLY A 178 23.44 -1.50 -8.35
CA GLY A 178 22.24 -0.88 -8.91
C GLY A 178 21.22 -0.67 -7.82
#